data_AF-A0A922YRD9-F1
#
_entry.id   AF-A0A922YRD9-F1
#
_cell.length_a   1.000
_cell.length_b   1.000
_cell.length_c   1.000
_cell.angle_alpha   90.00
_cell.angle_beta   90.00
_cell.angle_gamma   90.00
#
_symmetry.space_group_name_H-M   'P 1'
#
loop_
_entity.id
_entity.type
_entity.pdbx_description
1 polymer ?
#
loop_
_entity_poly.entity_id
_entity_poly.type
_entity_poly.pdbx_seq_one_letter_code
_entity_poly.pdbx_strand_id
1 'polypeptide(L)'
;MSEVDQLPAVKQGHWFSGGVTACPVRIVRHHILCGSHDPDDPPELADDRPTECYYIRYHSPGVNGYWHDGGMALSIREAMFMAERKLGPVVQWQE
;
A
#
# COMPACT_ATOMS: atom_id res chain seq x y z
N MET A 1 2.45 -14.74 1.04
CA MET A 1 1.48 -13.74 1.55
C MET A 1 2.22 -12.91 2.58
N SER A 2 2.32 -11.60 2.40
CA SER A 2 2.99 -10.74 3.39
C SER A 2 2.17 -10.71 4.67
N GLU A 3 2.80 -10.63 5.84
CA GLU A 3 2.10 -10.41 7.12
C GLU A 3 1.17 -9.20 7.03
N VAL A 4 1.60 -8.16 6.30
CA VAL A 4 0.82 -6.95 6.00
C VAL A 4 -0.50 -7.28 5.28
N ASP A 5 -0.55 -8.33 4.46
CA ASP A 5 -1.76 -8.68 3.72
C ASP A 5 -2.85 -9.28 4.63
N GLN A 6 -2.49 -9.75 5.83
CA GLN A 6 -3.42 -10.36 6.78
C GLN A 6 -4.00 -9.34 7.76
N LEU A 7 -3.44 -8.13 7.80
CA LEU A 7 -3.87 -7.08 8.70
C LEU A 7 -5.15 -6.39 8.22
N PRO A 8 -5.94 -5.82 9.17
CA PRO A 8 -7.14 -5.09 8.84
C PRO A 8 -6.83 -3.80 8.07
N ALA A 9 -7.70 -3.47 7.11
CA ALA A 9 -7.64 -2.20 6.41
C ALA A 9 -8.07 -1.06 7.35
N VAL A 10 -7.31 0.03 7.36
CA VAL A 10 -7.69 1.31 8.01
C VAL A 10 -8.38 2.26 7.03
N LYS A 11 -8.15 2.07 5.73
CA LYS A 11 -8.90 2.71 4.65
C LYS A 11 -9.01 1.74 3.49
N GLN A 12 -10.13 1.74 2.78
CA GLN A 12 -10.32 0.88 1.63
C GLN A 12 -11.14 1.58 0.55
N GLY A 13 -11.03 1.09 -0.67
CA GLY A 13 -11.65 1.68 -1.84
C GLY A 13 -11.44 0.83 -3.07
N HIS A 14 -11.72 1.42 -4.22
CA HIS A 14 -11.50 0.81 -5.52
C HIS A 14 -10.79 1.77 -6.44
N TRP A 15 -9.95 1.24 -7.32
CA TRP A 15 -9.36 1.96 -8.44
C TRP A 15 -9.83 1.32 -9.76
N PHE A 16 -9.84 2.08 -10.84
CA PHE A 16 -10.38 1.62 -12.13
C PHE A 16 -9.24 1.39 -13.12
N SER A 17 -8.80 0.13 -13.26
CA SER A 17 -7.78 -0.23 -14.24
C SER A 17 -8.35 -0.06 -15.65
N GLY A 18 -7.62 0.69 -16.49
CA GLY A 18 -8.08 1.05 -17.84
C GLY A 18 -9.39 1.85 -17.85
N GLY A 19 -9.79 2.46 -16.72
CA GLY A 19 -11.02 3.21 -16.57
C GLY A 19 -12.31 2.37 -16.50
N VAL A 20 -12.21 1.04 -16.53
CA VAL A 20 -13.38 0.15 -16.65
C VAL A 20 -13.45 -0.94 -15.59
N THR A 21 -12.30 -1.47 -15.15
CA THR A 21 -12.28 -2.61 -14.23
C THR A 21 -12.04 -2.14 -12.81
N ALA A 22 -13.08 -2.21 -11.97
CA ALA A 22 -12.97 -1.92 -10.56
C ALA A 22 -12.09 -2.96 -9.86
N CYS A 23 -10.99 -2.48 -9.26
CA CYS A 23 -10.01 -3.28 -8.57
C CYS A 23 -9.90 -2.77 -7.13
N PRO A 24 -9.93 -3.64 -6.11
CA PRO A 24 -9.85 -3.20 -4.72
C PRO A 24 -8.47 -2.63 -4.38
N VAL A 25 -8.48 -1.60 -3.54
CA VAL A 25 -7.30 -0.99 -2.91
C VAL A 25 -7.59 -0.81 -1.42
N ARG A 26 -6.57 -1.00 -0.58
CA ARG A 26 -6.64 -0.77 0.85
C ARG A 26 -5.33 -0.19 1.37
N ILE A 27 -5.45 0.51 2.48
CA ILE A 27 -4.35 0.99 3.29
C ILE A 27 -4.41 0.22 4.59
N VAL A 28 -3.27 -0.32 5.00
CA VAL A 28 -3.09 -1.13 6.20
C VAL A 28 -2.12 -0.42 7.13
N ARG A 29 -2.44 -0.33 8.42
CA ARG A 29 -1.52 0.19 9.44
C ARG A 29 -0.59 -0.91 9.91
N HIS A 30 0.69 -0.60 10.03
CA HIS A 30 1.71 -1.48 10.59
C HIS A 30 2.60 -0.72 11.58
N HIS A 31 3.38 -1.47 12.37
CA HIS A 31 4.26 -0.93 13.40
C HIS A 31 5.75 -1.13 13.07
N ILE A 32 6.05 -1.71 11.91
CA ILE A 32 7.39 -1.88 11.37
C ILE A 32 7.39 -1.32 9.96
N LEU A 33 8.24 -0.34 9.72
CA LEU A 33 8.56 0.17 8.40
C LEU A 33 9.69 -0.70 7.83
N CYS A 34 9.39 -1.46 6.79
CA CYS A 34 10.36 -2.32 6.14
C CYS A 34 11.47 -1.50 5.48
N GLY A 35 12.71 -1.85 5.74
CA GLY A 35 13.86 -1.31 5.02
C GLY A 35 13.99 -1.90 3.61
N SER A 36 14.96 -1.43 2.85
CA SER A 36 15.34 -2.00 1.55
C SER A 36 16.07 -3.33 1.68
N HIS A 37 16.71 -3.57 2.83
CA HIS A 37 17.60 -4.70 3.10
C HIS A 37 18.80 -4.75 2.14
N ASP A 38 19.11 -3.63 1.48
CA ASP A 38 20.29 -3.46 0.65
C ASP A 38 21.50 -3.08 1.52
N PRO A 39 22.61 -3.85 1.52
CA PRO A 39 23.79 -3.53 2.31
C PRO A 39 24.51 -2.24 1.87
N ASP A 40 24.27 -1.75 0.65
CA ASP A 40 24.84 -0.50 0.15
C ASP A 40 24.02 0.74 0.58
N ASP A 41 22.79 0.55 1.07
CA ASP A 41 21.96 1.63 1.59
C ASP A 41 22.37 2.03 3.02
N PRO A 42 22.24 3.33 3.38
CA PRO A 42 22.37 3.77 4.77
C PRO A 42 21.46 2.95 5.72
N PRO A 43 21.86 2.70 6.98
CA PRO A 43 21.07 1.89 7.92
C PRO A 43 19.63 2.38 8.13
N GLU A 44 19.43 3.70 8.03
CA GLU A 44 18.11 4.34 8.10
C GLU A 44 17.15 3.97 6.95
N LEU A 45 17.67 3.43 5.84
CA LEU A 45 16.93 2.92 4.70
C LEU A 45 17.00 1.39 4.61
N ALA A 46 18.13 0.79 4.97
CA ALA A 46 18.35 -0.65 4.89
C ALA A 46 17.59 -1.44 5.97
N ASP A 47 17.57 -0.94 7.20
CA ASP A 47 17.04 -1.66 8.35
C ASP A 47 15.51 -1.47 8.52
N ASP A 48 14.86 -2.53 9.00
CA ASP A 48 13.50 -2.47 9.48
C ASP A 48 13.41 -1.61 10.75
N ARG A 49 12.49 -0.65 10.76
CA ARG A 49 12.35 0.30 11.87
C ARG A 49 11.02 0.13 12.59
N PRO A 50 11.01 0.02 13.93
CA PRO A 50 9.77 -0.02 14.71
C PRO A 50 9.15 1.38 14.75
N THR A 51 8.37 1.71 13.73
CA THR A 51 7.62 2.97 13.62
C THR A 51 6.25 2.71 13.05
N GLU A 52 5.28 3.53 13.48
CA GLU A 52 3.97 3.52 12.85
C GLU A 52 4.09 3.93 11.38
N CYS A 53 3.51 3.11 10.51
CA CYS A 53 3.52 3.29 9.08
C CYS A 53 2.28 2.69 8.42
N TYR A 54 2.08 3.03 7.15
CA TYR A 54 0.91 2.70 6.37
C TYR A 54 1.33 2.07 5.06
N TYR A 55 0.84 0.86 4.79
CA TYR A 55 1.12 0.13 3.55
C TYR A 55 -0.06 0.18 2.61
N ILE A 56 0.22 0.46 1.35
CA ILE A 56 -0.77 0.49 0.28
C ILE A 56 -0.79 -0.89 -0.37
N ARG A 57 -1.96 -1.53 -0.39
CA ARG A 57 -2.18 -2.83 -1.02
C ARG A 57 -3.29 -2.71 -2.04
N TYR A 58 -3.07 -3.21 -3.25
CA TYR A 58 -4.10 -3.20 -4.30
C TYR A 58 -4.11 -4.51 -5.09
N HIS A 59 -5.24 -4.85 -5.69
CA HIS A 59 -5.30 -5.93 -6.68
C HIS A 59 -5.19 -5.36 -8.09
N SER A 60 -4.59 -6.14 -8.99
CA SER A 60 -4.59 -5.89 -10.43
C SER A 60 -5.84 -6.50 -11.08
N PRO A 61 -6.27 -6.01 -12.27
CA PRO A 61 -7.39 -6.61 -12.99
C PRO A 61 -7.08 -8.07 -13.36
N GLY A 62 -8.05 -8.96 -13.19
CA GLY A 62 -7.92 -10.37 -13.53
C GLY A 62 -8.19 -11.28 -12.33
N VAL A 63 -7.48 -12.40 -12.24
CA VAL A 63 -7.64 -13.34 -11.12
C VAL A 63 -7.10 -12.67 -9.86
N ASN A 64 -8.02 -12.28 -8.96
CA ASN A 64 -7.74 -11.70 -7.64
C ASN A 64 -7.02 -12.71 -6.74
N GLY A 65 -5.73 -12.94 -6.99
CA GLY A 65 -4.90 -13.86 -6.22
C GLY A 65 -4.14 -13.16 -5.10
N TYR A 66 -3.35 -12.15 -5.47
CA TYR A 66 -2.37 -11.55 -4.56
C TYR A 66 -2.52 -10.04 -4.47
N TRP A 67 -2.30 -9.52 -3.26
CA TRP A 67 -2.15 -8.10 -3.03
C TRP A 67 -0.80 -7.64 -3.59
N HIS A 68 -0.83 -6.58 -4.37
CA HIS A 68 0.36 -5.90 -4.87
C HIS A 68 0.75 -4.76 -3.94
N ASP A 69 2.05 -4.48 -3.90
CA ASP A 69 2.62 -3.39 -3.13
C ASP A 69 2.46 -2.04 -3.86
N GLY A 70 1.74 -1.12 -3.22
CA GLY A 70 1.54 0.25 -3.69
C GLY A 70 2.54 1.27 -3.14
N GLY A 71 3.39 0.87 -2.21
CA GLY A 71 4.28 1.72 -1.42
C GLY A 71 3.91 1.75 0.06
N MET A 72 4.78 2.42 0.81
CA MET A 72 4.65 2.66 2.25
C MET A 72 4.74 4.16 2.55
N ALA A 73 4.06 4.61 3.61
CA ALA A 73 4.02 6.00 4.02
C ALA A 73 4.01 6.13 5.55
N LEU A 74 4.36 7.30 6.08
CA LEU A 74 4.36 7.55 7.53
C LEU A 74 3.03 8.12 8.04
N SER A 75 2.12 8.47 7.13
CA SER A 75 0.78 8.91 7.49
C SER A 75 -0.28 8.36 6.54
N ILE A 76 -1.52 8.27 7.02
CA ILE A 76 -2.66 7.84 6.19
C ILE A 76 -2.90 8.78 5.00
N ARG A 77 -2.74 10.10 5.19
CA ARG A 77 -2.92 11.10 4.13
C ARG A 77 -1.89 10.93 3.03
N GLU A 78 -0.63 10.70 3.40
CA GLU A 78 0.45 10.43 2.45
C GLU A 78 0.21 9.10 1.71
N ALA A 79 -0.22 8.05 2.41
CA ALA A 79 -0.56 6.77 1.78
C ALA A 79 -1.68 6.91 0.75
N MET A 80 -2.73 7.68 1.06
CA MET A 80 -3.82 7.96 0.11
C MET A 80 -3.31 8.70 -1.13
N PHE A 81 -2.51 9.76 -0.93
CA PHE A 81 -1.90 10.52 -2.02
C PHE A 81 -1.01 9.64 -2.91
N MET A 82 -0.18 8.78 -2.31
CA MET A 82 0.67 7.85 -3.04
C MET A 82 -0.14 6.82 -3.82
N ALA A 83 -1.23 6.30 -3.24
CA ALA A 83 -2.14 5.37 -3.91
C ALA A 83 -2.79 6.02 -5.13
N GLU A 84 -3.30 7.25 -5.01
CA GLU A 84 -3.87 8.02 -6.12
C GLU A 84 -2.81 8.34 -7.19
N ARG A 85 -1.58 8.68 -6.79
CA ARG A 85 -0.48 8.91 -7.74
C ARG A 85 -0.12 7.64 -8.53
N LYS A 86 -0.19 6.47 -7.90
CA LYS A 86 0.20 5.18 -8.52
C LYS A 86 -0.91 4.56 -9.35
N LEU A 87 -2.15 4.57 -8.84
CA LEU A 87 -3.30 3.88 -9.42
C LEU A 87 -4.18 4.81 -10.28
N GLY A 88 -3.90 6.11 -10.24
CA GLY A 88 -4.63 7.16 -10.94
C GLY A 88 -5.58 7.95 -10.03
N PRO A 89 -6.01 9.15 -10.44
CA PRO A 89 -6.83 10.06 -9.62
C PRO A 89 -8.26 9.56 -9.36
N VAL A 90 -8.61 8.38 -9.89
CA VAL A 90 -9.94 7.77 -9.83
C VAL A 90 -10.07 6.74 -8.70
N VAL A 91 -9.19 6.77 -7.69
CA VAL A 91 -9.39 5.97 -6.49
C VAL A 91 -10.63 6.46 -5.76
N GLN A 92 -11.62 5.60 -5.62
CA GLN A 92 -12.83 5.85 -4.85
C GLN A 92 -12.70 5.21 -3.49
N TRP A 93 -12.39 6.04 -2.49
CA TRP A 93 -12.34 5.64 -1.09
C TRP A 93 -13.74 5.48 -0.51
N GLN A 94 -13.93 4.45 0.31
CA GLN A 94 -15.13 4.29 1.12
C GLN A 94 -15.02 5.20 2.36
N GLU A 95 -16.12 5.83 2.77
CA GLU A 95 -16.17 6.68 3.97
C GLU A 95 -15.80 5.90 5.23
#